data_AF-A0A3M5W812-F1
#
_entry.id   AF-A0A3M5W812-F1
#
_cell.length_a   1.000
_cell.length_b   1.000
_cell.length_c   1.000
_cell.angle_alpha   90.00
_cell.angle_beta   90.00
_cell.angle_gamma   90.00
#
_symmetry.space_group_name_H-M   'P 1'
#
loop_
_entity.id
_entity.type
_entity.pdbx_description
1 polymer ?
#
loop_
_entity_poly.entity_id
_entity_poly.type
_entity_poly.pdbx_seq_one_letter_code
_entity_poly.pdbx_strand_id
1 'polypeptide(L)' 'MPAELVDAVGEGSEKPLVRCDMQQPRAQLIQCLEPNRRVEIEVRALN' A
#
# COMPACT_ATOMS: atom_id res chain seq x y z
N MET A 1 -9.35 -18.92 5.39
CA MET A 1 -9.75 -18.79 3.98
C MET A 1 -9.11 -19.93 3.22
N PRO A 2 -9.85 -20.67 2.38
CA PRO A 2 -9.25 -21.60 1.42
C PRO A 2 -8.21 -20.86 0.56
N ALA A 3 -7.07 -21.51 0.28
CA ALA A 3 -5.95 -20.83 -0.40
C ALA A 3 -6.29 -20.47 -1.84
N GLU A 4 -7.20 -21.22 -2.45
CA GLU A 4 -7.64 -21.09 -3.84
C GLU A 4 -8.57 -19.88 -4.05
N LEU A 5 -9.05 -19.28 -2.96
CA LEU A 5 -9.94 -18.10 -2.96
C LEU A 5 -9.19 -16.79 -2.67
N VAL A 6 -7.86 -16.83 -2.54
CA VAL A 6 -7.04 -15.67 -2.16
C VAL A 6 -5.91 -15.51 -3.17
N ASP A 7 -5.90 -14.36 -3.85
CA ASP A 7 -4.79 -13.92 -4.67
C ASP A 7 -3.94 -12.88 -3.92
N ALA A 8 -2.63 -12.89 -4.15
CA ALA A 8 -1.70 -11.90 -3.61
C ALA A 8 -0.91 -11.24 -4.74
N VAL A 9 -0.95 -9.91 -4.79
CA VAL A 9 -0.25 -9.11 -5.81
C VAL A 9 0.59 -8.04 -5.12
N GLY A 10 1.85 -7.92 -5.54
CA GLY A 10 2.75 -6.86 -5.09
C GLY A 10 2.65 -5.63 -5.98
N GLU A 11 2.06 -4.55 -5.48
CA GLU A 11 1.86 -3.28 -6.21
C GLU A 11 3.08 -2.33 -6.16
N GLY A 12 4.10 -2.68 -5.37
CA GLY A 12 5.29 -1.85 -5.19
C GLY A 12 4.94 -0.42 -4.75
N SER A 13 5.34 0.58 -5.55
CA SER A 13 5.10 2.00 -5.28
C SER A 13 4.08 2.64 -6.23
N GLU A 14 3.32 1.84 -6.98
CA GLU A 14 2.48 2.33 -8.09
C GLU A 14 1.19 3.05 -7.61
N LYS A 15 0.69 2.72 -6.42
CA LYS A 15 -0.55 3.26 -5.84
C LYS A 15 -0.31 4.02 -4.52
N PRO A 16 0.30 5.22 -4.55
CA PRO A 16 0.54 6.00 -3.33
C PRO A 16 -0.75 6.62 -2.78
N LEU A 17 -0.99 6.49 -1.47
CA LEU A 17 -2.00 7.28 -0.75
C LEU A 17 -1.56 8.71 -0.55
N VAL A 18 -0.25 8.91 -0.33
CA VAL A 18 0.33 10.22 -0.05
C VAL A 18 1.53 10.47 -0.95
N ARG A 19 1.68 11.73 -1.36
CA ARG A 19 2.88 12.23 -2.05
C ARG A 19 3.53 13.26 -1.14
N CYS A 20 4.80 13.05 -0.84
CA CYS A 20 5.58 13.89 0.06
C CYS A 20 6.60 14.71 -0.72
N ASP A 21 7.06 15.82 -0.15
CA ASP A 21 8.19 16.57 -0.68
C ASP A 21 9.49 15.76 -0.47
N MET A 22 10.14 15.39 -1.56
CA MET A 22 11.34 14.56 -1.56
C MET A 22 12.60 15.30 -1.06
N GLN A 23 12.53 16.62 -0.88
CA GLN A 23 13.64 17.42 -0.34
C GLN A 23 13.67 17.45 1.20
N GLN A 24 12.67 16.87 1.86
CA GLN A 24 12.62 16.79 3.32
C GLN A 24 13.77 15.97 3.90
N PRO A 25 14.23 16.28 5.13
CA PRO A 25 15.16 15.42 5.87
C PRO A 25 14.66 13.98 5.96
N ARG A 26 15.56 12.99 5.82
CA ARG A 26 15.21 11.57 5.69
C ARG A 26 14.20 11.07 6.71
N ALA A 27 14.36 11.42 7.99
CA ALA A 27 13.46 10.98 9.05
C ALA A 27 12.02 11.47 8.84
N GLN A 28 11.87 12.75 8.44
CA GLN A 28 10.57 13.36 8.16
C GLN A 28 9.96 12.77 6.89
N LEU A 29 10.77 12.54 5.86
CA LEU A 29 10.32 11.91 4.62
C LEU A 29 9.80 10.48 4.85
N ILE A 30 10.48 9.67 5.67
CA ILE A 30 10.03 8.31 6.02
C ILE A 30 8.69 8.33 6.77
N GLN A 31 8.53 9.29 7.68
CA GLN A 31 7.30 9.46 8.44
C GLN A 31 6.16 9.92 7.54
N CYS A 32 6.41 10.88 6.64
CA CYS A 32 5.41 11.33 5.68
C CYS A 32 4.97 10.20 4.74
N LEU A 33 5.91 9.37 4.26
CA LEU A 33 5.64 8.25 3.34
C LEU A 33 5.10 6.99 4.04
N GLU A 34 4.99 6.97 5.37
CA GLU A 34 4.54 5.80 6.14
C GLU A 34 3.20 5.22 5.66
N PRO A 35 2.16 6.04 5.35
CA PRO A 35 0.87 5.51 4.91
C PRO A 35 0.92 4.71 3.61
N ASN A 36 1.94 4.91 2.77
CA ASN A 36 2.09 4.15 1.52
C ASN A 36 2.52 2.69 1.79
N ARG A 37 3.15 2.40 2.94
CA ARG A 37 3.55 1.05 3.34
C ARG A 37 2.36 0.31 3.94
N ARG A 38 1.52 -0.25 3.07
CA ARG A 38 0.26 -0.89 3.46
C ARG A 38 -0.04 -2.15 2.65
N VAL A 39 -0.99 -2.92 3.16
CA VAL A 39 -1.64 -4.02 2.43
C VAL A 39 -3.12 -3.67 2.36
N GLU A 40 -3.69 -3.73 1.15
CA GLU A 40 -5.13 -3.58 0.93
C GLU A 40 -5.76 -4.96 0.75
N ILE A 41 -6.94 -5.16 1.32
CA ILE A 41 -7.69 -6.41 1.21
C ILE A 41 -9.02 -6.10 0.52
N GLU A 42 -9.21 -6.60 -0.68
CA GLU A 42 -10.47 -6.51 -1.42
C GLU A 42 -11.25 -7.82 -1.29
N VAL A 43 -12.49 -7.75 -0.82
CA VAL A 43 -13.38 -8.91 -0.74
C VAL A 43 -14.44 -8.79 -1.83
N ARG A 44 -14.54 -9.81 -2.68
CA ARG A 44 -15.51 -9.88 -3.78
C ARG A 44 -16.49 -11.02 -3.50
N ALA A 45 -17.78 -10.72 -3.53
CA ALA A 45 -18.85 -11.71 -3.45
C ALA A 45 -19.61 -11.73 -4.78
N LEU A 46 -20.01 -12.92 -5.23
CA LEU A 46 -20.95 -13.05 -6.33
C LEU A 46 -22.36 -12.86 -5.75
N ASN A 47 -23.11 -11.90 -6.31
CA ASN A 47 -24.52 -11.69 -5.97
C ASN A 47 -25.40 -12.76 -6.59
#